data_AF-A0A6L8E9A3-F1
#
_entry.id   AF-A0A6L8E9A3-F1
#
_cell.length_a   1.000
_cell.length_b   1.000
_cell.length_c   1.000
_cell.angle_alpha   90.00
_cell.angle_beta   90.00
_cell.angle_gamma   90.00
#
_symmetry.space_group_name_H-M   'P 1'
#
loop_
_entity.id
_entity.type
_entity.pdbx_description
1 polymer ?
#
loop_
_entity_poly.entity_id
_entity_poly.type
_entity_poly.pdbx_seq_one_letter_code
_entity_poly.pdbx_strand_id
1 'polypeptide(L)'
;MNELPTEAGRSEEKAEPERKKPDHDQEDAINKVFADFEIAYHNQFYKAFPNDGAKFRAKKFWLNKLRRFSPAQIIRASEELTSTQKFLPTLADMVETCRRDIALFGLPPVRRAYEEACLAPAPKADYDWSHEAVYLAGSAAGWSLLASEPESVSYPQFEYHYLDLCRQVVEGAELKAERPVPLPEHARTELSAAELRKRLRKMRKELGL
;
A
#
# COMPACT_ATOMS: atom_id res chain seq x y z
N MET A 1 56.44 -35.14 18.42
CA MET A 1 56.61 -33.77 18.96
C MET A 1 56.71 -32.86 17.73
N ASN A 2 55.61 -32.21 17.31
CA ASN A 2 55.15 -30.87 17.75
C ASN A 2 56.16 -29.80 17.25
N GLU A 3 55.86 -28.76 16.46
CA GLU A 3 54.62 -27.99 16.21
C GLU A 3 54.65 -27.24 14.84
N LEU A 4 53.48 -26.77 14.41
CA LEU A 4 53.23 -25.70 13.43
C LEU A 4 53.72 -24.33 13.95
N PRO A 5 53.80 -23.28 13.09
CA PRO A 5 52.68 -22.32 12.88
C PRO A 5 52.43 -22.05 11.37
N THR A 6 51.18 -21.99 10.84
CA THR A 6 50.17 -20.90 10.93
C THR A 6 50.72 -19.58 10.35
N GLU A 7 50.21 -18.93 9.30
CA GLU A 7 48.82 -18.56 8.96
C GLU A 7 48.75 -18.11 7.47
N ALA A 8 47.73 -18.56 6.72
CA ALA A 8 46.60 -17.78 6.20
C ALA A 8 46.87 -16.71 5.12
N GLY A 9 46.48 -17.06 3.90
CA GLY A 9 46.03 -16.10 2.87
C GLY A 9 44.69 -16.59 2.33
N ARG A 10 43.63 -16.46 3.15
CA ARG A 10 42.26 -16.71 2.73
C ARG A 10 41.86 -15.55 1.82
N SER A 11 41.83 -15.81 0.51
CA SER A 11 41.16 -14.94 -0.44
C SER A 11 39.71 -14.80 0.00
N GLU A 12 39.36 -13.65 0.56
CA GLU A 12 37.98 -13.25 0.78
C GLU A 12 37.34 -13.07 -0.60
N GLU A 13 36.78 -14.16 -1.11
CA GLU A 13 35.79 -14.12 -2.17
C GLU A 13 34.57 -13.40 -1.58
N LYS A 14 34.57 -12.07 -1.71
CA LYS A 14 33.41 -11.23 -1.42
C LYS A 14 32.28 -11.72 -2.31
N ALA A 15 31.37 -12.49 -1.72
CA ALA A 15 30.08 -12.79 -2.30
C ALA A 15 29.36 -11.46 -2.52
N GLU A 16 29.47 -10.97 -3.75
CA GLU A 16 28.66 -9.89 -4.27
C GLU A 16 27.20 -10.38 -4.19
N PRO A 17 26.25 -9.63 -3.60
CA PRO A 17 24.88 -10.07 -3.57
C PRO A 17 24.40 -10.09 -5.02
N GLU A 18 24.17 -11.29 -5.57
CA GLU A 18 23.52 -11.50 -6.85
C GLU A 18 22.22 -10.71 -6.82
N ARG A 19 22.22 -9.54 -7.47
CA ARG A 19 21.00 -8.81 -7.78
C ARG A 19 20.27 -9.64 -8.83
N LYS A 20 19.53 -10.66 -8.38
CA LYS A 20 18.61 -11.40 -9.23
C LYS A 20 17.75 -10.39 -9.97
N LYS A 21 17.75 -10.49 -11.30
CA LYS A 21 16.92 -9.62 -12.13
C LYS A 21 15.46 -9.88 -11.74
N PRO A 22 14.62 -8.85 -11.61
CA PRO A 22 13.23 -9.00 -11.14
C PRO A 22 12.38 -9.97 -12.00
N ASP A 23 12.79 -10.21 -13.24
CA ASP A 23 12.15 -11.16 -14.16
C ASP A 23 12.33 -12.63 -13.71
N HIS A 24 13.53 -12.99 -13.23
CA HIS A 24 13.82 -14.36 -12.79
C HIS A 24 13.06 -14.71 -11.50
N ASP A 25 12.89 -13.74 -10.61
CA ASP A 25 12.17 -13.95 -9.34
C ASP A 25 10.67 -14.19 -9.55
N GLN A 26 10.08 -13.58 -10.59
CA GLN A 26 8.69 -13.85 -10.95
C GLN A 26 8.51 -15.20 -11.62
N GLU A 27 9.43 -15.59 -12.51
CA GLU A 27 9.42 -16.93 -13.10
C GLU A 27 9.55 -18.01 -12.03
N ASP A 28 10.46 -17.82 -11.07
CA ASP A 28 10.64 -18.70 -9.91
C ASP A 28 9.36 -18.81 -9.08
N ALA A 29 8.71 -17.68 -8.80
CA ALA A 29 7.44 -17.67 -8.06
C ALA A 29 6.34 -18.44 -8.80
N ILE A 30 6.15 -18.22 -10.10
CA ILE A 30 5.16 -18.95 -10.90
C ILE A 30 5.48 -20.44 -10.95
N ASN A 31 6.76 -20.80 -11.08
CA ASN A 31 7.18 -22.19 -11.06
C ASN A 31 6.85 -22.87 -9.74
N LYS A 32 7.10 -22.18 -8.62
CA LYS A 32 6.72 -22.65 -7.28
C LYS A 32 5.20 -22.83 -7.14
N VAL A 33 4.40 -21.84 -7.53
CA VAL A 33 2.93 -21.94 -7.47
C VAL A 33 2.40 -23.16 -8.22
N PHE A 34 2.91 -23.42 -9.43
CA PHE A 34 2.50 -24.58 -10.21
C PHE A 34 2.95 -25.91 -9.58
N ALA A 35 4.08 -25.93 -8.88
CA ALA A 35 4.52 -27.12 -8.14
C ALA A 35 3.61 -27.36 -6.91
N ASP A 36 3.26 -26.30 -6.18
CA ASP A 36 2.35 -26.38 -5.04
C ASP A 36 0.96 -26.87 -5.47
N PHE A 37 0.44 -26.38 -6.60
CA PHE A 37 -0.83 -26.84 -7.17
C PHE A 37 -0.80 -28.29 -7.68
N GLU A 38 0.33 -28.73 -8.22
CA GLU A 38 0.51 -30.12 -8.65
C GLU A 38 0.44 -31.09 -7.47
N ILE A 39 0.99 -30.69 -6.32
CA ILE A 39 0.94 -31.48 -5.08
C ILE A 39 -0.47 -31.42 -4.46
N ALA A 40 -1.04 -30.22 -4.32
CA ALA A 40 -2.32 -30.01 -3.64
C ALA A 40 -3.53 -30.57 -4.42
N TYR A 41 -3.48 -30.53 -5.76
CA TYR A 41 -4.63 -30.83 -6.62
C TYR A 41 -4.36 -31.92 -7.66
N HIS A 42 -3.42 -32.83 -7.39
CA HIS A 42 -2.89 -33.88 -8.28
C HIS A 42 -3.81 -34.29 -9.46
N ASN A 43 -4.96 -34.93 -9.21
CA ASN A 43 -5.86 -35.41 -10.27
C ASN A 43 -6.45 -34.27 -11.14
N GLN A 44 -6.85 -33.15 -10.53
CA GLN A 44 -7.37 -31.99 -11.27
C GLN A 44 -6.26 -31.31 -12.07
N PHE A 45 -5.05 -31.25 -11.51
CA PHE A 45 -3.90 -30.66 -12.15
C PHE A 45 -3.51 -31.39 -13.43
N TYR A 46 -3.39 -32.72 -13.41
CA TYR A 46 -3.07 -33.50 -14.62
C TYR A 46 -4.20 -33.51 -15.65
N LYS A 47 -5.47 -33.35 -15.23
CA LYS A 47 -6.58 -33.13 -16.16
C LYS A 47 -6.51 -31.77 -16.85
N ALA A 48 -6.13 -30.72 -16.13
CA ALA A 48 -6.01 -29.37 -16.67
C ALA A 48 -4.73 -29.20 -17.53
N PHE A 49 -3.64 -29.87 -17.15
CA PHE A 49 -2.32 -29.76 -17.79
C PHE A 49 -1.79 -31.15 -18.16
N PRO A 50 -2.33 -31.78 -19.23
CA PRO A 50 -2.02 -33.18 -19.57
C PRO A 50 -0.61 -33.41 -20.13
N ASN A 51 0.11 -32.35 -20.53
CA ASN A 51 1.48 -32.45 -21.03
C ASN A 51 2.30 -31.19 -20.70
N ASP A 52 3.62 -31.32 -20.79
CA ASP A 52 4.56 -30.24 -20.46
C ASP A 52 4.36 -28.99 -21.33
N GLY A 53 3.97 -29.16 -22.59
CA GLY A 53 3.66 -28.04 -23.48
C GLY A 53 2.46 -27.22 -23.00
N ALA A 54 1.40 -27.88 -22.50
CA ALA A 54 0.23 -27.22 -21.92
C ALA A 54 0.60 -26.51 -20.61
N LYS A 55 1.36 -27.17 -19.72
CA LYS A 55 1.87 -26.58 -18.48
C LYS A 55 2.74 -25.36 -18.75
N PHE A 56 3.66 -25.44 -19.71
CA PHE A 56 4.54 -24.32 -20.10
C PHE A 56 3.74 -23.13 -20.64
N ARG A 57 2.77 -23.35 -21.53
CA ARG A 57 1.90 -22.28 -22.04
C ARG A 57 1.09 -21.62 -20.91
N ALA A 58 0.58 -22.42 -19.98
CA ALA A 58 -0.15 -21.91 -18.82
C ALA A 58 0.74 -21.03 -17.93
N LYS A 59 1.95 -21.50 -17.57
CA LYS A 59 2.93 -20.72 -16.80
C LYS A 59 3.26 -19.39 -17.47
N LYS A 60 3.55 -19.40 -18.77
CA LYS A 60 3.84 -18.17 -19.54
C LYS A 60 2.64 -17.22 -19.57
N PHE A 61 1.43 -17.74 -19.68
CA PHE A 61 0.22 -16.93 -19.64
C PHE A 61 -0.01 -16.30 -18.26
N TRP A 62 0.18 -17.08 -17.19
CA TRP A 62 0.05 -16.62 -15.81
C TRP A 62 1.10 -15.57 -15.46
N LEU A 63 2.37 -15.80 -15.82
CA LEU A 63 3.47 -14.84 -15.64
C LEU A 63 3.12 -13.47 -16.25
N ASN A 64 2.65 -13.45 -17.51
CA ASN A 64 2.27 -12.20 -18.16
C ASN A 64 1.12 -11.47 -17.46
N LYS A 65 0.15 -12.20 -16.90
CA LYS A 65 -1.04 -11.61 -16.24
C LYS A 65 -0.76 -11.17 -14.80
N LEU A 66 0.17 -11.85 -14.13
CA LEU A 66 0.57 -11.59 -12.75
C LEU A 66 1.80 -10.70 -12.63
N ARG A 67 2.40 -10.25 -13.75
CA ARG A 67 3.60 -9.40 -13.79
C ARG A 67 3.52 -8.14 -12.93
N ARG A 68 2.31 -7.63 -12.70
CA ARG A 68 2.04 -6.45 -11.86
C ARG A 68 2.17 -6.70 -10.35
N PHE A 69 2.18 -7.96 -9.92
CA PHE A 69 2.28 -8.35 -8.52
C PHE A 69 3.72 -8.79 -8.21
N SER A 70 4.16 -8.54 -6.98
CA SER A 70 5.47 -9.02 -6.54
C SER A 70 5.52 -10.56 -6.43
N PRO A 71 6.71 -11.18 -6.57
CA PRO A 71 6.90 -12.61 -6.34
C PRO A 71 6.33 -13.10 -5.00
N ALA A 72 6.53 -12.33 -3.92
CA ALA A 72 6.03 -12.65 -2.59
C ALA A 72 4.49 -12.68 -2.53
N GLN A 73 3.80 -11.73 -3.19
CA GLN A 73 2.33 -11.71 -3.30
C GLN A 73 1.82 -12.98 -4.00
N ILE A 74 2.45 -13.36 -5.10
CA ILE A 74 2.04 -14.52 -5.90
C ILE A 74 2.16 -15.81 -5.06
N ILE A 75 3.25 -15.96 -4.32
CA ILE A 75 3.47 -17.14 -3.46
C ILE A 75 2.43 -17.16 -2.32
N ARG A 76 2.28 -16.06 -1.59
CA ARG A 76 1.34 -16.00 -0.45
C ARG A 76 -0.12 -16.22 -0.89
N ALA A 77 -0.52 -15.65 -2.04
CA ALA A 77 -1.83 -15.87 -2.61
C ALA A 77 -2.06 -17.35 -2.96
N SER A 78 -1.03 -18.04 -3.47
CA SER A 78 -1.14 -19.48 -3.73
C SER A 78 -1.29 -20.31 -2.45
N GLU A 79 -0.57 -19.97 -1.39
CA GLU A 79 -0.66 -20.64 -0.09
C GLU A 79 -2.05 -20.48 0.53
N GLU A 80 -2.61 -19.26 0.46
CA GLU A 80 -3.99 -19.00 0.90
C GLU A 80 -5.00 -19.81 0.08
N LEU A 81 -4.86 -19.84 -1.24
CA LEU A 81 -5.77 -20.58 -2.10
C LEU A 81 -5.69 -22.09 -1.88
N THR A 82 -4.49 -22.64 -1.72
CA THR A 82 -4.32 -24.08 -1.39
C THR A 82 -4.95 -24.45 -0.05
N SER A 83 -5.00 -23.52 0.90
CA SER A 83 -5.59 -23.73 2.22
C SER A 83 -7.12 -23.57 2.23
N THR A 84 -7.68 -22.77 1.32
CA THR A 84 -9.10 -22.37 1.34
C THR A 84 -9.93 -23.07 0.27
N GLN A 85 -9.38 -23.29 -0.92
CA GLN A 85 -10.08 -23.83 -2.08
C GLN A 85 -9.95 -25.36 -2.15
N LYS A 86 -11.09 -26.04 -2.31
CA LYS A 86 -11.15 -27.51 -2.49
C LYS A 86 -10.78 -27.96 -3.91
N PHE A 87 -10.86 -27.05 -4.87
CA PHE A 87 -10.61 -27.30 -6.29
C PHE A 87 -9.40 -26.51 -6.77
N LEU A 88 -8.81 -26.95 -7.89
CA LEU A 88 -7.68 -26.26 -8.51
C LEU A 88 -8.07 -24.80 -8.81
N PRO A 89 -7.38 -23.81 -8.22
CA PRO A 89 -7.70 -22.41 -8.43
C PRO A 89 -7.51 -21.99 -9.89
N THR A 90 -8.36 -21.08 -10.33
CA THR A 90 -8.21 -20.42 -11.63
C THR A 90 -7.24 -19.24 -11.54
N LEU A 91 -6.82 -18.72 -12.70
CA LEU A 91 -6.04 -17.48 -12.73
C LEU A 91 -6.82 -16.30 -12.12
N ALA A 92 -8.15 -16.30 -12.25
CA ALA A 92 -8.99 -15.23 -11.70
C ALA A 92 -8.92 -15.25 -10.16
N ASP A 93 -9.03 -16.43 -9.55
CA ASP A 93 -8.90 -16.60 -8.09
C ASP A 93 -7.54 -16.11 -7.61
N MET A 94 -6.46 -16.47 -8.32
CA MET A 94 -5.10 -15.97 -8.00
C MET A 94 -4.98 -14.46 -8.09
N VAL A 95 -5.53 -13.83 -9.13
CA VAL A 95 -5.51 -12.37 -9.28
C VAL A 95 -6.32 -11.69 -8.17
N GLU A 96 -7.48 -12.24 -7.81
CA GLU A 96 -8.31 -11.70 -6.73
C GLU A 96 -7.60 -11.80 -5.37
N THR A 97 -7.02 -12.94 -5.06
CA THR A 97 -6.26 -13.14 -3.81
C THR A 97 -5.01 -12.26 -3.77
N CYS A 98 -4.26 -12.12 -4.88
CA CYS A 98 -3.13 -11.21 -4.95
C CYS A 98 -3.54 -9.74 -4.68
N ARG A 99 -4.73 -9.33 -5.13
CA ARG A 99 -5.27 -7.98 -4.92
C ARG A 99 -5.70 -7.72 -3.48
N ARG A 100 -6.09 -8.77 -2.74
CA ARG A 100 -6.48 -8.66 -1.33
C ARG A 100 -5.31 -8.36 -0.41
N ASP A 101 -4.08 -8.68 -0.82
CA ASP A 101 -2.88 -8.41 -0.02
C ASP A 101 -2.36 -6.98 -0.18
N ILE A 102 -3.19 -6.02 0.27
CA ILE A 102 -2.92 -4.57 0.26
C ILE A 102 -1.69 -4.16 1.08
N ALA A 103 -1.30 -4.98 2.07
CA ALA A 103 -0.20 -4.69 2.99
C ALA A 103 1.17 -4.53 2.27
N LEU A 104 1.34 -5.16 1.11
CA LEU A 104 2.58 -5.12 0.33
C LEU A 104 2.69 -3.89 -0.58
N PHE A 105 1.62 -3.10 -0.71
CA PHE A 105 1.64 -1.77 -1.31
C PHE A 105 1.93 -0.67 -0.27
N GLY A 106 2.34 -1.04 0.95
CA GLY A 106 2.49 -0.10 2.07
C GLY A 106 1.16 0.39 2.65
N LEU A 107 0.03 -0.14 2.17
CA LEU A 107 -1.29 0.26 2.65
C LEU A 107 -1.56 -0.42 3.99
N PRO A 108 -1.75 0.34 5.09
CA PRO A 108 -2.14 -0.26 6.35
C PRO A 108 -3.50 -0.97 6.25
N PRO A 109 -3.77 -1.98 7.10
CA PRO A 109 -5.11 -2.55 7.22
C PRO A 109 -6.16 -1.46 7.48
N VAL A 110 -7.36 -1.59 6.90
CA VAL A 110 -8.43 -0.57 7.00
C VAL A 110 -8.67 -0.08 8.43
N ARG A 111 -8.66 -1.01 9.41
CA ARG A 111 -8.86 -0.69 10.81
C ARG A 111 -7.75 0.21 11.37
N ARG A 112 -6.49 -0.08 11.04
CA ARG A 112 -5.34 0.72 11.44
C ARG A 112 -5.32 2.07 10.74
N ALA A 113 -5.64 2.10 9.45
CA ALA A 113 -5.78 3.33 8.68
C ALA A 113 -6.84 4.26 9.28
N TYR A 114 -7.98 3.71 9.69
CA TYR A 114 -9.05 4.43 10.35
C TYR A 114 -8.61 4.99 11.72
N GLU A 115 -7.99 4.15 12.56
CA GLU A 115 -7.43 4.58 13.85
C GLU A 115 -6.44 5.74 13.69
N GLU A 116 -5.52 5.64 12.73
CA GLU A 116 -4.56 6.69 12.41
C GLU A 116 -5.27 7.98 11.95
N ALA A 117 -6.28 7.88 11.08
CA ALA A 117 -7.05 9.02 10.60
C ALA A 117 -7.79 9.76 11.73
N CYS A 118 -8.37 9.02 12.69
CA CYS A 118 -9.04 9.57 13.87
C CYS A 118 -8.04 10.21 14.84
N LEU A 119 -6.89 9.58 15.08
CA LEU A 119 -5.91 10.02 16.08
C LEU A 119 -4.96 11.12 15.60
N ALA A 120 -4.82 11.33 14.28
CA ALA A 120 -3.88 12.31 13.76
C ALA A 120 -4.17 13.74 14.29
N PRO A 121 -3.18 14.48 14.81
CA PRO A 121 -3.37 15.86 15.25
C PRO A 121 -3.58 16.81 14.06
N ALA A 122 -4.12 18.00 14.33
CA ALA A 122 -4.13 19.09 13.36
C ALA A 122 -2.78 19.84 13.40
N PRO A 123 -2.22 20.29 12.25
CA PRO A 123 -2.75 20.21 10.88
C PRO A 123 -2.48 18.85 10.21
N LYS A 124 -3.52 18.27 9.60
CA LYS A 124 -3.47 16.95 8.93
C LYS A 124 -2.53 16.90 7.71
N ALA A 125 -2.15 18.05 7.16
CA ALA A 125 -1.27 18.15 5.99
C ALA A 125 0.21 17.90 6.32
N ASP A 126 0.63 18.16 7.57
CA ASP A 126 2.01 18.03 8.04
C ASP A 126 2.24 16.74 8.86
N TYR A 127 1.23 15.87 8.90
CA TYR A 127 1.29 14.60 9.61
C TYR A 127 2.02 13.55 8.78
N ASP A 128 2.87 12.75 9.45
CA ASP A 128 3.60 11.63 8.84
C ASP A 128 2.65 10.43 8.68
N TRP A 129 1.86 10.44 7.61
CA TRP A 129 0.93 9.37 7.28
C TRP A 129 1.66 8.08 6.90
N SER A 130 1.15 6.94 7.37
CA SER A 130 1.64 5.61 6.95
C SER A 130 1.57 5.41 5.43
N HIS A 131 0.54 5.99 4.80
CA HIS A 131 0.40 6.05 3.34
C HIS A 131 -0.54 7.21 2.95
N GLU A 132 -0.29 7.86 1.82
CA GLU A 132 -1.16 8.89 1.23
C GLU A 132 -2.62 8.45 1.06
N ALA A 133 -2.89 7.15 0.86
CA ALA A 133 -4.24 6.61 0.78
C ALA A 133 -5.04 6.86 2.06
N VAL A 134 -4.37 6.84 3.22
CA VAL A 134 -5.00 7.13 4.53
C VAL A 134 -5.44 8.59 4.59
N TYR A 135 -4.57 9.51 4.17
CA TYR A 135 -4.88 10.93 4.10
C TYR A 135 -6.03 11.23 3.13
N LEU A 136 -5.97 10.69 1.92
CA LEU A 136 -7.01 10.89 0.90
C LEU A 136 -8.35 10.29 1.34
N ALA A 137 -8.34 9.11 1.95
CA ALA A 137 -9.56 8.49 2.49
C ALA A 137 -10.17 9.33 3.60
N GLY A 138 -9.35 9.84 4.52
CA GLY A 138 -9.83 10.71 5.60
C GLY A 138 -10.36 12.05 5.10
N SER A 139 -9.73 12.61 4.06
CA SER A 139 -10.24 13.82 3.40
C SER A 139 -11.56 13.58 2.67
N ALA A 140 -11.73 12.43 2.01
CA ALA A 140 -12.95 12.06 1.30
C ALA A 140 -14.11 11.74 2.26
N ALA A 141 -13.83 11.02 3.36
CA ALA A 141 -14.80 10.74 4.42
C ALA A 141 -15.17 12.00 5.23
N GLY A 142 -14.26 12.97 5.27
CA GLY A 142 -14.43 14.24 5.96
C GLY A 142 -13.83 14.22 7.37
N TRP A 143 -12.79 15.04 7.59
CA TRP A 143 -12.09 15.11 8.87
C TRP A 143 -12.99 15.51 10.05
N SER A 144 -14.01 16.34 9.81
CA SER A 144 -14.98 16.69 10.85
C SER A 144 -15.80 15.49 11.29
N LEU A 145 -16.27 14.67 10.34
CA LEU A 145 -17.04 13.45 10.61
C LEU A 145 -16.21 12.48 11.46
N LEU A 146 -14.95 12.25 11.07
CA LEU A 146 -14.03 11.36 11.78
C LEU A 146 -13.69 11.84 13.19
N ALA A 147 -13.80 13.14 13.47
CA ALA A 147 -13.51 13.73 14.77
C ALA A 147 -14.73 13.85 15.69
N SER A 148 -15.94 14.01 15.14
CA SER A 148 -17.15 14.28 15.93
C SER A 148 -18.09 13.09 16.08
N GLU A 149 -18.14 12.19 15.09
CA GLU A 149 -19.13 11.10 15.06
C GLU A 149 -18.60 9.80 15.69
N PRO A 150 -19.51 8.98 16.28
CA PRO A 150 -19.14 7.67 16.79
C PRO A 150 -18.72 6.72 15.66
N GLU A 151 -17.87 5.75 16.02
CA GLU A 151 -17.30 4.77 15.09
C GLU A 151 -18.34 4.06 14.21
N SER A 152 -19.55 3.80 14.73
CA SER A 152 -20.62 3.14 13.96
C SER A 152 -21.07 3.92 12.72
N VAL A 153 -20.81 5.24 12.67
CA VAL A 153 -21.18 6.13 11.57
C VAL A 153 -19.94 6.52 10.75
N SER A 154 -18.83 6.84 11.41
CA SER A 154 -17.62 7.32 10.75
C SER A 154 -16.80 6.19 10.09
N TYR A 155 -16.77 4.98 10.67
CA TYR A 155 -16.00 3.85 10.14
C TYR A 155 -16.49 3.37 8.76
N PRO A 156 -17.79 3.12 8.50
CA PRO A 156 -18.25 2.64 7.19
C PRO A 156 -17.97 3.64 6.06
N GLN A 157 -18.12 4.94 6.32
CA GLN A 157 -17.79 5.99 5.36
C GLN A 157 -16.29 5.99 5.01
N PHE A 158 -15.42 5.90 6.02
CA PHE A 158 -13.98 5.82 5.81
C PHE A 158 -13.59 4.54 5.06
N GLU A 159 -14.11 3.39 5.49
CA GLU A 159 -13.83 2.09 4.89
C GLU A 159 -14.17 2.07 3.40
N TYR A 160 -15.33 2.61 3.02
CA TYR A 160 -15.73 2.72 1.62
C TYR A 160 -14.70 3.49 0.78
N HIS A 161 -14.31 4.69 1.21
CA HIS A 161 -13.34 5.51 0.48
C HIS A 161 -11.93 4.90 0.49
N TYR A 162 -11.51 4.33 1.63
CA TYR A 162 -10.19 3.72 1.76
C TYR A 162 -10.05 2.48 0.87
N LEU A 163 -11.07 1.63 0.80
CA LEU A 163 -11.03 0.43 -0.05
C LEU A 163 -11.03 0.80 -1.54
N ASP A 164 -11.73 1.86 -1.95
CA ASP A 164 -11.69 2.35 -3.32
C ASP A 164 -10.28 2.86 -3.69
N LEU A 165 -9.66 3.66 -2.82
CA LEU A 165 -8.28 4.13 -3.00
C LEU A 165 -7.27 2.98 -3.00
N CYS A 166 -7.42 2.00 -2.12
CA CYS A 166 -6.61 0.78 -2.13
C CYS A 166 -6.69 0.08 -3.49
N ARG A 167 -7.88 -0.03 -4.07
CA ARG A 167 -8.08 -0.64 -5.38
C ARG A 167 -7.34 0.12 -6.48
N GLN A 168 -7.43 1.45 -6.46
CA GLN A 168 -6.73 2.30 -7.44
C GLN A 168 -5.20 2.15 -7.33
N VAL A 169 -4.64 2.11 -6.11
CA VAL A 169 -3.20 1.87 -5.88
C VAL A 169 -2.78 0.50 -6.39
N VAL A 170 -3.55 -0.53 -6.09
CA VAL A 170 -3.29 -1.91 -6.55
C VAL A 170 -3.36 -2.03 -8.08
N GLU A 171 -4.16 -1.19 -8.73
CA GLU A 171 -4.25 -1.10 -10.20
C GLU A 171 -3.12 -0.27 -10.83
N GLY A 172 -2.27 0.35 -10.01
CA GLY A 172 -1.10 1.12 -10.44
C GLY A 172 -1.37 2.62 -10.61
N ALA A 173 -2.46 3.16 -10.04
CA ALA A 173 -2.69 4.59 -10.01
C ALA A 173 -1.74 5.27 -9.02
N GLU A 174 -1.07 6.34 -9.46
CA GLU A 174 -0.34 7.22 -8.55
C GLU A 174 -1.34 8.07 -7.77
N LEU A 175 -1.46 7.80 -6.47
CA LEU A 175 -2.18 8.67 -5.55
C LEU A 175 -1.34 9.93 -5.31
N LYS A 176 -1.54 10.97 -6.14
CA LYS A 176 -1.02 12.29 -5.84
C LYS A 176 -1.95 12.96 -4.84
N ALA A 177 -1.59 12.89 -3.56
CA ALA A 177 -2.11 13.84 -2.61
C ALA A 177 -1.60 15.23 -3.01
N GLU A 178 -2.44 16.03 -3.66
CA GLU A 178 -2.21 17.46 -3.75
C GLU A 178 -2.25 18.00 -2.32
N ARG A 179 -1.08 18.08 -1.68
CA ARG A 179 -0.95 18.80 -0.42
C ARG A 179 -1.54 20.18 -0.68
N PRO A 180 -2.60 20.60 0.04
CA PRO A 180 -3.04 21.98 -0.07
C PRO A 180 -1.83 22.82 0.30
N VAL A 181 -1.31 23.58 -0.67
CA VAL A 181 -0.29 24.59 -0.42
C VAL A 181 -0.83 25.39 0.76
N PRO A 182 -0.08 25.53 1.87
CA PRO A 182 -0.55 26.29 3.01
C PRO A 182 -1.05 27.62 2.47
N LEU A 183 -2.34 27.92 2.72
CA LEU A 183 -2.88 29.24 2.41
C LEU A 183 -1.86 30.23 3.01
N PRO A 184 -1.36 31.21 2.23
CA PRO A 184 -0.41 32.17 2.76
C PRO A 184 -1.00 32.68 4.06
N GLU A 185 -0.24 32.61 5.15
CA GLU A 185 -0.64 33.19 6.42
C GLU A 185 -1.17 34.57 6.08
N HIS A 186 -2.49 34.77 6.21
CA HIS A 186 -2.99 36.11 6.33
C HIS A 186 -2.41 36.57 7.64
N ALA A 187 -1.19 37.12 7.57
CA ALA A 187 -0.60 37.92 8.62
C ALA A 187 -1.72 38.88 8.98
N ARG A 188 -2.40 38.58 10.08
CA ARG A 188 -3.21 39.57 10.75
C ARG A 188 -2.18 40.61 11.11
N THR A 189 -2.00 41.62 10.25
CA THR A 189 -1.30 42.82 10.62
C THR A 189 -2.07 43.33 11.82
N GLU A 190 -1.60 43.00 13.01
CA GLU A 190 -2.09 43.60 14.23
C GLU A 190 -1.86 45.10 14.02
N LEU A 191 -2.96 45.81 13.78
CA LEU A 191 -2.90 47.26 13.66
C LEU A 191 -2.29 47.75 14.96
N SER A 192 -1.18 48.48 14.85
CA SER A 192 -0.55 49.06 16.02
C SER A 192 -1.60 49.89 16.79
N ALA A 193 -1.47 49.98 18.11
CA ALA A 193 -2.45 50.71 18.93
C ALA A 193 -2.70 52.16 18.44
N ALA A 194 -1.71 52.77 17.77
CA ALA A 194 -1.83 54.07 17.14
C ALA A 194 -2.75 54.06 15.90
N GLU A 195 -2.65 53.05 15.04
CA GLU A 195 -3.46 52.90 13.82
C GLU A 195 -4.90 52.53 14.15
N LEU A 196 -5.10 51.66 15.16
CA LEU A 196 -6.43 51.33 15.68
C LEU A 196 -7.14 52.58 16.21
N ARG A 197 -6.44 53.41 17.00
CA ARG A 197 -6.98 54.69 17.50
C ARG A 197 -7.33 55.66 16.38
N LYS A 198 -6.51 55.72 15.32
CA LYS A 198 -6.76 56.59 14.16
C LYS A 198 -7.98 56.13 13.37
N ARG A 199 -8.15 54.82 13.16
CA ARG A 199 -9.34 54.23 12.52
C ARG A 199 -10.60 54.43 13.35
N LEU A 200 -10.53 54.22 14.67
CA LEU A 200 -11.67 54.46 15.57
C LEU A 200 -12.11 55.93 15.60
N ARG A 201 -11.16 56.88 15.57
CA ARG A 201 -11.47 58.32 15.45
C ARG A 201 -12.14 58.67 14.11
N LYS A 202 -11.70 58.03 13.03
CA LYS A 202 -12.30 58.21 11.70
C LYS A 202 -13.73 57.66 11.66
N MET A 203 -13.94 56.45 12.20
CA MET A 203 -15.28 55.84 12.31
C MET A 203 -16.23 56.64 13.21
N ARG A 204 -15.75 57.19 14.33
CA ARG A 204 -16.57 58.09 15.18
C ARG A 204 -17.04 59.34 14.44
N LYS A 205 -16.16 59.97 13.66
CA LYS A 205 -16.52 61.11 12.81
C LYS A 205 -17.52 60.77 11.72
N GLU A 206 -17.38 59.60 11.09
CA GLU A 206 -18.30 59.13 10.03
C GLU A 206 -19.68 58.77 10.59
N LEU A 207 -19.76 58.35 11.86
CA LEU A 207 -21.00 58.01 12.55
C LEU A 207 -21.62 59.16 13.38
N GLY A 208 -21.01 60.36 13.35
CA GLY A 208 -21.55 61.57 13.99
C GLY A 208 -21.55 61.55 15.53
N LEU A 209 -20.64 60.79 16.16
CA LEU A 209 -20.46 60.67 17.62
C LEU A 209 -19.23 61.42 18.12
#